data_AF-A0A8T4QZN6-F1
#
_entry.id   AF-A0A8T4QZN6-F1
#
_cell.length_a   1.000
_cell.length_b   1.000
_cell.length_c   1.000
_cell.angle_alpha   90.00
_cell.angle_beta   90.00
_cell.angle_gamma   90.00
#
_symmetry.space_group_name_H-M   'P 1'
#
loop_
_entity.id
_entity.type
_entity.pdbx_description
1 polymer ?
#
loop_
_entity_poly.entity_id
_entity_poly.type
_entity_poly.pdbx_seq_one_letter_code
_entity_poly.pdbx_strand_id
1 'polypeptide(L)'
;MDNYFKDEKYWVGEAAGMQDKLWGFGMRYAITSGYLAAKSIIESRDVKGNKIKEIEGNNIGEIEKVKGYLYDKLIKERFVNQLKTSAVNRFFYEKLGNGGYRFFVDKAKNNPFKFLNKAYNSNFLRKVLFHFGVGRSFSIGKR
;
A
#
# COMPACT_ATOMS: atom_id res chain seq x y z
N MET A 1 12.00 -1.30 0.43
CA MET A 1 10.83 -0.48 0.80
C MET A 1 11.13 0.05 2.18
N ASP A 2 11.39 1.34 2.21
CA ASP A 2 11.84 2.10 3.37
C ASP A 2 10.86 1.92 4.53
N ASN A 3 11.38 1.90 5.76
CA ASN A 3 10.54 1.86 6.95
C ASN A 3 9.65 3.11 6.93
N TYR A 4 8.33 2.92 7.00
CA TYR A 4 7.35 4.02 7.00
C TYR A 4 7.26 4.67 8.39
N PHE A 5 7.92 4.07 9.38
CA PHE A 5 8.22 4.68 10.67
C PHE A 5 9.73 4.97 10.76
N LYS A 6 10.10 6.23 10.89
CA LYS A 6 11.49 6.68 10.97
C LYS A 6 11.60 7.93 11.84
N ASP A 7 12.66 8.03 12.65
CA ASP A 7 12.93 9.17 13.53
C ASP A 7 11.72 9.51 14.42
N GLU A 8 11.12 8.46 15.01
CA GLU A 8 9.89 8.51 15.84
C GLU A 8 8.63 9.04 15.13
N LYS A 9 8.69 9.20 13.80
CA LYS A 9 7.61 9.76 12.99
C LYS A 9 6.99 8.70 12.09
N TYR A 10 5.65 8.75 12.01
CA TYR A 10 4.87 7.98 11.06
C TYR A 10 4.77 8.77 9.76
N TRP A 11 5.37 8.24 8.69
CA TRP A 11 5.22 8.78 7.35
C TRP A 11 3.90 8.28 6.75
N VAL A 12 3.08 9.21 6.28
CA VAL A 12 1.75 8.95 5.70
C VAL A 12 1.59 9.61 4.33
N GLY A 13 0.73 9.03 3.49
CA GLY A 13 0.37 9.58 2.19
C GLY A 13 1.57 9.79 1.26
N GLU A 14 1.56 10.91 0.53
CA GLU A 14 2.62 11.23 -0.42
C GLU A 14 3.97 11.48 0.25
N ALA A 15 4.00 11.97 1.49
CA ALA A 15 5.22 12.10 2.28
C ALA A 15 5.89 10.72 2.53
N ALA A 16 5.10 9.65 2.50
CA ALA A 16 5.59 8.27 2.58
C ALA A 16 5.88 7.63 1.21
N GLY A 17 5.86 8.41 0.13
CA GLY A 17 5.99 7.92 -1.25
C GLY A 17 4.79 7.08 -1.72
N MET A 18 3.67 7.11 -1.00
CA MET A 18 2.46 6.36 -1.35
C MET A 18 1.64 7.17 -2.36
N GLN A 19 2.11 7.15 -3.61
CA GLN A 19 1.42 7.81 -4.71
C GLN A 19 0.92 6.76 -5.72
N ASP A 20 -0.28 7.02 -6.23
CA ASP A 20 -0.83 6.26 -7.35
C ASP A 20 -0.03 6.56 -8.62
N LYS A 21 0.63 5.55 -9.19
CA LYS A 21 1.41 5.75 -10.42
C LYS A 21 0.55 5.91 -11.67
N LEU A 22 -0.72 5.51 -11.62
CA LEU A 22 -1.63 5.49 -12.77
C LEU A 22 -2.33 6.84 -12.97
N TRP A 23 -2.85 7.43 -11.90
CA TRP A 23 -3.61 8.70 -11.98
C TRP A 23 -3.03 9.82 -11.10
N GLY A 24 -1.93 9.58 -10.38
CA GLY A 24 -1.28 10.59 -9.55
C GLY A 24 -2.02 10.94 -8.26
N PHE A 25 -3.20 10.38 -8.01
CA PHE A 25 -4.03 10.74 -6.85
C PHE A 25 -3.59 10.02 -5.56
N GLY A 26 -2.94 10.77 -4.66
CA GLY A 26 -2.48 10.28 -3.35
C GLY A 26 -3.54 10.24 -2.23
N MET A 27 -4.74 10.80 -2.45
CA MET A 27 -5.74 11.01 -1.38
C MET A 27 -6.15 9.73 -0.65
N ARG A 28 -6.43 8.64 -1.37
CA ARG A 28 -6.80 7.36 -0.77
C ARG A 28 -5.67 6.80 0.11
N TYR A 29 -4.43 6.97 -0.34
CA TYR A 29 -3.25 6.55 0.40
C TYR A 29 -3.05 7.42 1.64
N ALA A 30 -3.19 8.75 1.54
CA ALA A 30 -3.11 9.66 2.68
C ALA A 30 -4.13 9.31 3.78
N ILE A 31 -5.41 9.15 3.42
CA ILE A 31 -6.48 8.81 4.37
C ILE A 31 -6.23 7.43 4.99
N THR A 32 -5.95 6.41 4.16
CA THR A 32 -5.83 5.03 4.64
C THR A 32 -4.55 4.83 5.46
N SER A 33 -3.43 5.45 5.08
CA SER A 33 -2.18 5.38 5.86
C SER A 33 -2.28 6.11 7.20
N GLY A 34 -2.94 7.27 7.24
CA GLY A 34 -3.24 7.97 8.49
C GLY A 34 -4.07 7.11 9.45
N TYR A 35 -5.11 6.44 8.94
CA TYR A 35 -5.88 5.47 9.73
C TYR A 35 -5.01 4.32 10.25
N LEU A 36 -4.14 3.74 9.42
CA LEU A 36 -3.26 2.64 9.84
C LEU A 36 -2.20 3.08 10.85
N ALA A 37 -1.70 4.31 10.76
CA ALA A 37 -0.80 4.88 11.73
C ALA A 37 -1.50 4.99 13.10
N ALA A 38 -2.68 5.60 13.14
CA ALA A 38 -3.49 5.69 14.36
C ALA A 38 -3.82 4.30 14.94
N LYS A 39 -4.20 3.34 14.08
CA LYS A 39 -4.46 1.96 14.47
C LYS A 39 -3.23 1.31 15.11
N SER A 40 -2.04 1.45 14.52
CA SER A 40 -0.81 0.90 15.07
C SER A 40 -0.45 1.49 16.44
N ILE A 41 -0.75 2.77 16.67
CA ILE A 41 -0.53 3.45 17.95
C ILE A 41 -1.44 2.85 19.02
N ILE A 42 -2.72 2.65 18.71
CA ILE A 42 -3.70 2.07 19.65
C ILE A 42 -3.37 0.61 19.94
N GLU A 43 -3.16 -0.22 18.92
CA GLU A 43 -2.85 -1.64 19.09
C GLU A 43 -1.52 -1.87 19.80
N SER A 44 -0.52 -0.98 19.62
CA SER A 44 0.73 -1.04 20.39
C SER A 44 0.52 -0.78 21.89
N ARG A 45 -0.55 -0.09 22.29
CA ARG A 45 -0.93 0.11 23.71
C ARG A 45 -1.66 -1.11 24.28
N ASP A 46 -2.46 -1.81 23.48
CA ASP A 46 -3.15 -3.05 23.91
C ASP A 46 -2.20 -4.24 24.01
N VAL A 47 -1.26 -4.39 23.06
CA VAL A 47 -0.18 -5.39 23.15
C VAL A 47 0.64 -5.16 24.41
N LYS A 48 0.83 -3.90 24.79
CA LYS A 48 1.37 -3.55 26.10
C LYS A 48 0.40 -3.94 27.22
N GLY A 49 -0.89 -3.63 27.19
CA GLY A 49 -1.85 -4.00 28.24
C GLY A 49 -1.79 -5.48 28.67
N ASN A 50 -1.59 -6.39 27.71
CA ASN A 50 -1.43 -7.83 27.97
C ASN A 50 0.00 -8.26 28.38
N LYS A 51 1.04 -7.44 28.13
CA LYS A 51 2.45 -7.67 28.52
C LYS A 51 2.93 -6.79 29.69
N ILE A 52 2.17 -5.75 30.08
CA ILE A 52 2.54 -4.75 31.10
C ILE A 52 2.63 -5.40 32.49
N LYS A 53 1.90 -6.49 32.75
CA LYS A 53 2.06 -7.25 34.00
C LYS A 53 3.44 -7.91 34.17
N GLU A 54 4.24 -8.01 33.12
CA GLU A 54 5.56 -8.67 33.13
C GLU A 54 6.72 -7.70 32.79
N ILE A 55 6.39 -6.50 32.30
CA ILE A 55 7.35 -5.53 31.75
C ILE A 55 7.11 -4.16 32.38
N GLU A 56 7.30 -4.04 33.70
CA GLU A 56 7.44 -2.71 34.33
C GLU A 56 8.85 -2.10 34.09
N GLY A 57 9.71 -2.74 33.28
CA GLY A 57 11.13 -2.37 33.18
C GLY A 57 11.75 -2.08 31.79
N ASN A 58 11.08 -2.25 30.65
CA ASN A 58 11.82 -2.26 29.37
C ASN A 58 11.76 -0.96 28.58
N ASN A 59 12.94 -0.33 28.49
CA ASN A 59 13.46 0.64 27.52
C ASN A 59 12.50 1.11 26.42
N ILE A 60 12.27 2.43 26.39
CA ILE A 60 11.51 3.19 25.38
C ILE A 60 11.80 2.75 23.93
N GLY A 61 13.04 2.35 23.62
CA GLY A 61 13.44 1.86 22.30
C GLY A 61 12.79 0.53 21.85
N GLU A 62 12.40 -0.37 22.76
CA GLU A 62 11.69 -1.61 22.37
C GLU A 62 10.26 -1.31 21.90
N ILE A 63 9.63 -0.31 22.53
CA ILE A 63 8.26 0.10 22.25
C ILE A 63 8.16 0.76 20.87
N GLU A 64 9.14 1.60 20.54
CA GLU A 64 9.25 2.24 19.23
C GLU A 64 9.48 1.22 18.12
N LYS A 65 10.31 0.21 18.39
CA LYS A 65 10.54 -0.90 17.45
C LYS A 65 9.26 -1.69 17.19
N VAL A 66 8.45 -1.96 18.22
CA VAL A 66 7.14 -2.63 18.08
C VAL A 66 6.16 -1.79 17.29
N LYS A 67 6.05 -0.48 17.59
CA LYS A 67 5.20 0.47 16.88
C LYS A 67 5.54 0.55 15.39
N GLY A 68 6.82 0.74 15.07
CA GLY A 68 7.30 0.83 13.70
C GLY A 68 7.06 -0.46 12.92
N TYR A 69 7.36 -1.62 13.53
CA TYR A 69 7.11 -2.92 12.92
C TYR A 69 5.63 -3.14 12.58
N LEU A 70 4.72 -2.82 13.52
CA LEU A 70 3.30 -3.02 13.33
C LEU A 70 2.75 -2.13 12.21
N TYR A 71 3.14 -0.86 12.19
CA TYR A 71 2.74 0.06 11.13
C TYR A 71 3.24 -0.39 9.76
N ASP A 72 4.53 -0.71 9.64
CA ASP A 72 5.12 -1.17 8.38
C ASP A 72 4.43 -2.44 7.86
N LYS A 73 4.07 -3.36 8.76
CA LYS A 73 3.33 -4.57 8.43
C LYS A 73 1.95 -4.24 7.85
N LEU A 74 1.17 -3.41 8.55
CA LEU A 74 -0.17 -2.99 8.11
C LEU A 74 -0.16 -2.29 6.75
N ILE A 75 0.81 -1.39 6.56
CA ILE A 75 1.02 -0.67 5.30
C ILE A 75 1.35 -1.66 4.16
N LYS A 76 2.26 -2.61 4.40
CA LYS A 76 2.65 -3.61 3.41
C LYS A 76 1.46 -4.48 3.01
N GLU A 77 0.71 -4.99 3.99
CA GLU A 77 -0.48 -5.82 3.73
C GLU A 77 -1.55 -5.07 2.95
N ARG A 78 -1.76 -3.77 3.24
CA ARG A 78 -2.82 -2.99 2.63
C ARG A 78 -2.47 -2.45 1.24
N PHE A 79 -1.26 -1.91 1.05
CA PHE A 79 -0.95 -1.10 -0.12
C PHE A 79 -0.05 -1.76 -1.16
N VAL A 80 0.71 -2.80 -0.81
CA VAL A 80 1.65 -3.44 -1.75
C VAL A 80 0.93 -3.89 -3.02
N ASN A 81 -0.25 -4.50 -2.89
CA ASN A 81 -1.01 -4.95 -4.05
C ASN A 81 -1.54 -3.78 -4.90
N GLN A 82 -1.99 -2.70 -4.25
CA GLN A 82 -2.53 -1.53 -4.95
C GLN A 82 -1.43 -0.77 -5.70
N LEU A 83 -0.27 -0.58 -5.07
CA LEU A 83 0.88 0.06 -5.68
C LEU A 83 1.40 -0.75 -6.87
N LYS A 84 1.50 -2.08 -6.74
CA LYS A 84 1.84 -2.99 -7.86
C LYS A 84 0.85 -2.84 -9.01
N THR A 85 -0.45 -2.90 -8.71
CA THR A 85 -1.52 -2.72 -9.71
C THR A 85 -1.41 -1.38 -10.42
N SER A 86 -1.19 -0.28 -9.70
CA SER A 86 -1.05 1.05 -10.30
C SER A 86 0.16 1.14 -11.25
N ALA A 87 1.30 0.54 -10.86
CA ALA A 87 2.51 0.53 -11.68
C ALA A 87 2.33 -0.27 -12.98
N VAL A 88 1.67 -1.43 -12.87
CA VAL A 88 1.39 -2.29 -14.02
C VAL A 88 0.36 -1.65 -14.95
N ASN A 89 -0.69 -1.07 -14.38
CA ASN A 89 -1.65 -0.31 -15.18
C ASN A 89 -0.94 0.82 -15.92
N ARG A 90 -0.06 1.57 -15.27
CA ARG A 90 0.70 2.66 -15.90
C ARG A 90 1.54 2.14 -17.07
N PHE A 91 2.26 1.03 -16.87
CA PHE A 91 3.05 0.40 -17.92
C PHE A 91 2.20 0.03 -19.16
N PHE A 92 1.03 -0.57 -18.97
CA PHE A 92 0.14 -0.88 -20.09
C PHE A 92 -0.45 0.38 -20.73
N TYR A 93 -0.77 1.40 -19.95
CA TYR A 93 -1.24 2.68 -20.46
C TYR A 93 -0.20 3.36 -21.34
N GLU A 94 1.05 3.41 -20.89
CA GLU A 94 2.17 3.98 -21.66
C GLU A 94 2.40 3.19 -22.95
N LYS A 95 2.23 1.86 -22.93
CA LYS A 95 2.50 0.99 -24.08
C LYS A 95 1.37 0.91 -25.11
N LEU A 96 0.11 1.11 -24.72
CA LEU A 96 -1.05 1.06 -25.62
C LEU A 96 -1.33 2.39 -26.34
N GLY A 97 -0.70 3.48 -25.92
CA GLY A 97 -0.82 4.80 -26.55
C GLY A 97 -2.27 5.31 -26.63
N ASN A 98 -2.54 6.16 -27.64
CA ASN A 98 -3.82 6.87 -27.78
C ASN A 98 -5.03 5.95 -27.94
N GLY A 99 -4.87 4.76 -28.55
CA GLY A 99 -5.95 3.79 -28.73
C GLY A 99 -6.42 3.18 -27.40
N GLY A 100 -5.48 2.86 -26.51
CA GLY A 100 -5.79 2.37 -25.15
C GLY A 100 -6.50 3.43 -24.31
N TYR A 101 -6.04 4.68 -24.37
CA TYR A 101 -6.69 5.81 -23.70
C TYR A 101 -8.16 5.96 -24.12
N ARG A 102 -8.43 5.91 -25.43
CA ARG A 102 -9.80 6.05 -25.96
C ARG A 102 -10.72 4.92 -25.49
N PHE A 103 -10.25 3.68 -25.51
CA PHE A 103 -10.98 2.52 -24.97
C PHE A 103 -11.35 2.68 -23.49
N PHE A 104 -10.43 3.21 -22.68
CA PHE A 104 -10.66 3.39 -21.25
C PHE A 104 -11.59 4.56 -20.94
N VAL A 105 -11.43 5.69 -21.62
CA VAL A 105 -12.35 6.83 -21.50
C VAL A 105 -13.77 6.41 -21.87
N ASP A 106 -13.91 5.63 -22.95
CA ASP A 106 -15.20 5.11 -23.40
C ASP A 106 -15.84 4.17 -22.37
N LYS A 107 -15.04 3.28 -21.76
CA LYS A 107 -15.51 2.41 -20.66
C LYS A 107 -15.84 3.15 -19.36
N ALA A 108 -15.10 4.21 -19.04
CA ALA A 108 -15.32 4.98 -17.82
C ALA A 108 -16.54 5.91 -17.93
N LYS A 109 -16.95 6.28 -19.15
CA LYS A 109 -18.00 7.26 -19.46
C LYS A 109 -19.31 7.02 -18.72
N ASN A 110 -19.73 5.76 -18.62
CA ASN A 110 -21.02 5.40 -18.02
C ASN A 110 -20.96 5.23 -16.50
N ASN A 111 -19.80 4.83 -15.95
CA ASN A 111 -19.69 4.57 -14.51
C ASN A 111 -18.21 4.60 -14.03
N PRO A 112 -17.65 5.81 -13.83
CA PRO A 112 -16.22 5.99 -13.57
C PRO A 112 -15.75 5.25 -12.30
N PHE A 113 -16.53 5.35 -11.22
CA PHE A 113 -16.21 4.72 -9.94
C PHE A 113 -16.16 3.19 -10.02
N LYS A 114 -17.12 2.56 -10.72
CA LYS A 114 -17.17 1.11 -10.90
C LYS A 114 -16.01 0.62 -11.78
N PHE A 115 -15.68 1.37 -12.83
CA PHE A 115 -14.55 1.07 -13.70
C PHE A 115 -13.22 1.14 -12.95
N LEU A 116 -12.98 2.23 -12.20
CA LEU A 116 -11.77 2.39 -11.38
C LEU A 116 -11.67 1.27 -10.35
N ASN A 117 -12.72 1.00 -9.58
CA ASN A 117 -12.71 -0.06 -8.56
C ASN A 117 -12.31 -1.42 -9.18
N LYS A 118 -12.86 -1.75 -10.36
CA LYS A 118 -12.47 -2.95 -11.10
C LYS A 118 -11.00 -2.91 -11.53
N ALA A 119 -10.50 -1.79 -12.05
CA ALA A 119 -9.11 -1.65 -12.47
C ALA A 119 -8.10 -1.80 -11.32
N TYR A 120 -8.46 -1.36 -10.10
CA TYR A 120 -7.63 -1.50 -8.90
C TYR A 120 -7.73 -2.87 -8.22
N ASN A 121 -8.85 -3.59 -8.36
CA ASN A 121 -9.11 -4.87 -7.70
C ASN A 121 -9.14 -6.08 -8.66
N SER A 122 -8.69 -5.93 -9.91
CA SER A 122 -8.85 -6.98 -10.92
C SER A 122 -7.90 -8.17 -10.73
N ASN A 123 -8.47 -9.35 -10.48
CA ASN A 123 -7.79 -10.64 -10.57
C ASN A 123 -7.25 -10.95 -12.00
N PHE A 124 -7.67 -10.19 -13.02
CA PHE A 124 -7.17 -10.31 -14.40
C PHE A 124 -5.68 -9.97 -14.50
N LEU A 125 -5.23 -8.94 -13.77
CA LEU A 125 -3.82 -8.56 -13.74
C LEU A 125 -2.95 -9.62 -13.07
N ARG A 126 -3.52 -10.29 -12.05
CA ARG A 126 -2.89 -11.47 -11.45
C ARG A 126 -2.64 -12.54 -12.51
N LYS A 127 -3.64 -12.84 -13.35
CA LYS A 127 -3.50 -13.76 -14.51
C LYS A 127 -2.47 -13.29 -15.54
N VAL A 128 -2.48 -12.01 -15.92
CA VAL A 128 -1.53 -11.46 -16.92
C VAL A 128 -0.10 -11.47 -16.39
N LEU A 129 0.14 -11.08 -15.14
CA LEU A 129 1.45 -11.12 -14.50
C LEU A 129 1.99 -12.55 -14.33
N PHE A 130 1.11 -13.51 -14.04
CA PHE A 130 1.48 -14.93 -14.01
C PHE A 130 1.74 -15.49 -15.41
N HIS A 131 1.01 -15.05 -16.43
CA HIS A 131 1.16 -15.50 -17.81
C HIS A 131 2.46 -15.00 -18.47
N PHE A 132 2.86 -13.75 -18.23
CA PHE A 132 4.12 -13.19 -18.74
C PHE A 132 5.35 -13.53 -17.87
N GLY A 133 5.23 -14.46 -16.91
CA GLY A 133 6.36 -14.92 -16.07
C GLY A 133 6.86 -13.91 -15.03
N VAL A 134 6.30 -12.71 -14.97
CA VAL A 134 6.69 -11.63 -14.04
C VAL A 134 6.28 -11.93 -12.59
N GLY A 135 5.36 -12.88 -12.39
CA GLY A 135 4.93 -13.35 -11.07
C GLY A 135 6.07 -13.86 -10.16
N ARG A 136 7.21 -14.28 -10.72
CA ARG A 136 8.39 -14.71 -9.94
C ARG A 136 9.29 -13.56 -9.47
N SER A 137 9.34 -12.43 -10.19
CA SER A 137 10.18 -11.27 -9.78
C SER A 137 9.49 -10.34 -8.76
N PHE A 138 8.17 -10.42 -8.62
CA PHE A 138 7.43 -9.64 -7.62
C PHE A 138 7.26 -10.35 -6.27
N SER A 139 8.06 -11.40 -6.03
CA SER A 139 8.44 -11.90 -4.70
C SER A 139 9.56 -11.01 -4.14
N ILE A 140 9.24 -9.77 -3.79
CA ILE A 140 10.14 -8.95 -2.97
C ILE A 140 9.99 -9.44 -1.53
N GLY A 141 10.98 -10.20 -1.04
CA GLY A 141 11.11 -10.51 0.38
C GLY A 141 11.52 -11.93 0.79
N LYS A 142 12.49 -12.55 0.13
CA LYS A 142 13.47 -13.45 0.78
C LYS A 142 14.80 -13.28 0.06
N ARG A 143 15.57 -12.29 0.50
CA ARG A 143 17.03 -12.18 0.48
C ARG A 143 17.40 -10.93 1.25
#